data_AF-A0A060BT79-F1
#
_entry.id   AF-A0A060BT79-F1
#
_cell.length_a   1.000
_cell.length_b   1.000
_cell.length_c   1.000
_cell.angle_alpha   90.00
_cell.angle_beta   90.00
_cell.angle_gamma   90.00
#
_symmetry.space_group_name_H-M   'P 1'
#
loop_
_entity.id
_entity.type
_entity.pdbx_description
1 polymer ?
#
loop_
_entity_poly.entity_id
_entity_poly.type
_entity_poly.pdbx_seq_one_letter_code
_entity_poly.pdbx_strand_id
1 'polypeptide(L)'
;DLRGIIQHLDYLVELGVETVWVSPFFRSPQADFGYDISDYLAVAPEYGTTADADDLIEAAHARGLRILFDMVMNHTSDQHPWFLESRASRQGPRADWYIVGRRLAPPPANTGEAP
;
A
#
# COMPACT_ATOMS: atom_id res chain seq x y z
N ASP A 1 -12.70 2.92 -9.31
CA ASP A 1 -11.43 3.65 -9.53
C ASP A 1 -11.50 4.99 -8.80
N LEU A 2 -10.45 5.81 -8.84
CA LEU A 2 -10.41 7.09 -8.13
C LEU A 2 -11.45 8.09 -8.70
N ARG A 3 -11.65 8.11 -10.02
CA ARG A 3 -12.65 8.98 -10.65
C ARG A 3 -14.08 8.62 -10.24
N GLY A 4 -14.37 7.34 -10.03
CA GLY A 4 -15.65 6.89 -9.48
C GLY A 4 -15.87 7.44 -8.07
N ILE A 5 -14.85 7.47 -7.21
CA ILE A 5 -14.96 8.10 -5.88
C ILE A 5 -15.30 9.59 -6.03
N ILE A 6 -14.60 10.30 -6.93
CA ILE A 6 -14.84 11.74 -7.20
C ILE A 6 -16.31 11.99 -7.57
N GLN A 7 -16.90 11.14 -8.42
CA GLN A 7 -18.30 11.26 -8.86
C GLN A 7 -19.32 11.11 -7.72
N HIS A 8 -18.93 10.51 -6.59
CA HIS A 8 -19.81 10.24 -5.46
C HIS A 8 -19.53 11.10 -4.23
N LEU A 9 -18.61 12.08 -4.30
CA LEU A 9 -18.30 12.93 -3.15
C LEU A 9 -19.51 13.75 -2.66
N ASP A 10 -20.38 14.21 -3.56
CA ASP A 10 -21.59 14.96 -3.16
C ASP A 10 -22.53 14.09 -2.31
N TYR A 11 -22.68 12.81 -2.66
CA TYR A 11 -23.44 11.85 -1.85
C TYR A 11 -22.82 11.66 -0.46
N LEU A 12 -21.48 11.62 -0.36
CA LEU A 12 -20.80 11.50 0.94
C LEU A 12 -21.02 12.73 1.81
N VAL A 13 -21.04 13.92 1.22
CA VAL A 13 -21.39 15.17 1.92
C VAL A 13 -22.83 15.11 2.42
N GLU A 14 -23.80 14.70 1.59
CA GLU A 14 -25.20 14.54 1.99
C GLU A 14 -25.39 13.51 3.10
N LEU A 15 -24.62 12.42 3.07
CA LEU A 15 -24.60 11.40 4.11
C LEU A 15 -24.07 11.95 5.45
N GLY A 16 -23.31 13.05 5.42
CA GLY A 16 -22.79 13.74 6.58
C GLY A 16 -21.46 13.18 7.12
N VAL A 17 -20.69 12.47 6.29
CA VAL A 17 -19.36 12.00 6.71
C VAL A 17 -18.35 13.14 6.69
N GLU A 18 -17.44 13.16 7.65
CA GLU A 18 -16.35 14.15 7.70
C GLU A 18 -15.12 13.68 6.91
N THR A 19 -14.84 12.38 6.95
CA THR A 19 -13.57 11.81 6.48
C THR A 19 -13.82 10.56 5.64
N VAL A 20 -13.11 10.46 4.53
CA VAL A 20 -13.08 9.29 3.64
C VAL A 20 -11.72 8.60 3.79
N TRP A 21 -11.72 7.34 4.22
CA TRP A 21 -10.52 6.51 4.21
C TRP A 21 -10.57 5.57 3.00
N VAL A 22 -9.57 5.67 2.13
CA VAL A 22 -9.44 4.87 0.92
C VAL A 22 -8.38 3.80 1.14
N SER A 23 -8.75 2.54 0.85
CA SER A 23 -7.83 1.39 0.80
C SER A 23 -6.65 1.62 -0.16
N PRO A 24 -5.57 0.81 -0.10
CA PRO A 24 -4.42 1.00 -0.97
C PRO A 24 -4.77 1.06 -2.47
N PHE A 25 -4.20 2.05 -3.15
CA PHE A 25 -4.35 2.24 -4.61
C PHE A 25 -3.00 2.43 -5.32
N PHE A 26 -1.88 2.23 -4.60
CA PHE A 26 -0.54 2.25 -5.16
C PHE A 26 -0.32 1.09 -6.12
N ARG A 27 0.67 1.24 -7.01
CA ARG A 27 1.09 0.14 -7.87
C ARG A 27 1.53 -1.06 -7.02
N SER A 28 0.87 -2.18 -7.27
CA SER A 28 1.06 -3.45 -6.58
C SER A 28 0.86 -4.60 -7.57
N PRO A 29 1.51 -5.77 -7.38
CA PRO A 29 1.16 -7.01 -8.05
C PRO A 29 -0.21 -7.58 -7.67
N GLN A 30 -0.85 -7.00 -6.65
CA GLN A 30 -2.18 -7.35 -6.14
C GLN A 30 -2.25 -8.75 -5.52
N ALA A 31 -1.14 -9.25 -4.97
CA ALA A 31 -1.12 -10.56 -4.29
C ALA A 31 -1.73 -10.49 -2.88
N ASP A 32 -1.81 -9.30 -2.28
CA ASP A 32 -2.42 -9.05 -0.98
C ASP A 32 -3.28 -7.77 -1.00
N PHE A 33 -4.25 -7.71 -1.92
CA PHE A 33 -5.23 -6.61 -2.03
C PHE A 33 -4.62 -5.20 -2.06
N GLY A 34 -3.43 -5.04 -2.66
CA GLY A 34 -2.74 -3.76 -2.81
C GLY A 34 -1.82 -3.38 -1.65
N TYR A 35 -1.72 -4.20 -0.60
CA TYR A 35 -0.78 -3.97 0.51
C TYR A 35 0.65 -4.39 0.16
N ASP A 36 0.84 -5.28 -0.83
CA ASP A 36 2.12 -5.65 -1.42
C ASP A 36 2.62 -4.59 -2.42
N ILE A 37 3.01 -3.42 -1.94
CA ILE A 37 3.36 -2.26 -2.79
C ILE A 37 4.67 -2.48 -3.55
N SER A 38 4.67 -2.23 -4.87
CA SER A 38 5.86 -2.30 -5.74
C SER A 38 6.38 -0.93 -6.20
N ASP A 39 5.55 0.12 -6.13
CA ASP A 39 5.95 1.51 -6.33
C ASP A 39 5.02 2.46 -5.56
N TYR A 40 5.56 3.10 -4.51
CA TYR A 40 4.83 4.06 -3.67
C TYR A 40 4.52 5.39 -4.36
N LEU A 41 5.13 5.70 -5.51
CA LEU A 41 4.97 6.96 -6.22
C LEU A 41 4.00 6.87 -7.40
N ALA A 42 3.47 5.67 -7.67
CA ALA A 42 2.57 5.42 -8.78
C ALA A 42 1.25 4.82 -8.30
N VAL A 43 0.16 5.23 -8.94
CA VAL A 43 -1.16 4.61 -8.80
C VAL A 43 -1.23 3.33 -9.64
N ALA A 44 -1.93 2.32 -9.15
CA ALA A 44 -2.17 1.10 -9.92
C ALA A 44 -3.08 1.41 -11.13
N PRO A 45 -2.76 0.93 -12.35
CA PRO A 45 -3.51 1.28 -13.56
C PRO A 45 -5.02 0.99 -13.50
N GLU A 46 -5.45 -0.01 -12.74
CA GLU A 46 -6.86 -0.34 -12.51
C GLU A 46 -7.62 0.70 -11.67
N TYR A 47 -6.92 1.57 -10.96
CA TYR A 47 -7.50 2.62 -10.13
C TYR A 47 -7.37 4.02 -10.73
N GLY A 48 -6.50 4.19 -11.74
CA GLY A 48 -6.32 5.45 -12.48
C GLY A 48 -4.87 5.90 -12.54
N THR A 49 -4.65 7.20 -12.42
CA THR A 49 -3.35 7.86 -12.51
C THR A 49 -3.03 8.64 -11.24
N THR A 50 -1.77 9.05 -11.08
CA THR A 50 -1.37 9.96 -9.99
C THR A 50 -2.14 11.29 -10.07
N ALA A 51 -2.43 11.79 -11.28
CA ALA A 51 -3.26 12.98 -11.46
C ALA A 51 -4.70 12.78 -10.97
N ASP A 52 -5.29 11.58 -11.16
CA ASP A 52 -6.62 11.30 -10.61
C ASP A 52 -6.61 11.24 -9.06
N ALA A 53 -5.48 10.88 -8.44
CA ALA A 53 -5.34 10.95 -6.98
C ALA A 53 -5.25 12.40 -6.48
N ASP A 54 -4.51 13.26 -7.20
CA ASP A 54 -4.47 14.71 -6.92
C ASP A 54 -5.87 15.33 -7.07
N ASP A 55 -6.57 15.04 -8.17
CA ASP A 55 -7.95 15.48 -8.42
C ASP A 55 -8.90 15.03 -7.30
N LEU A 56 -8.74 13.80 -6.79
CA LEU A 56 -9.55 13.28 -5.69
C LEU A 56 -9.31 14.05 -4.38
N ILE A 57 -8.05 14.33 -4.04
CA ILE A 57 -7.69 15.11 -2.86
C ILE A 57 -8.29 16.53 -2.96
N GLU A 58 -8.11 17.20 -4.10
CA GLU A 58 -8.63 18.54 -4.33
C GLU A 58 -10.16 18.58 -4.28
N ALA A 59 -10.83 17.65 -4.96
CA ALA A 59 -12.28 17.58 -5.02
C ALA A 59 -12.91 17.27 -3.65
N ALA A 60 -12.25 16.45 -2.82
CA ALA A 60 -12.68 16.16 -1.46
C ALA A 60 -12.53 17.41 -0.57
N HIS A 61 -11.37 18.06 -0.59
CA HIS A 61 -11.13 19.27 0.22
C HIS A 61 -12.04 20.43 -0.19
N ALA A 62 -12.36 20.60 -1.48
CA ALA A 62 -13.30 21.62 -1.95
C ALA A 62 -14.71 21.46 -1.35
N ARG A 63 -15.04 20.27 -0.85
CA ARG A 63 -16.32 19.94 -0.20
C ARG A 63 -16.24 19.91 1.33
N GLY A 64 -15.08 20.24 1.89
CA GLY A 64 -14.84 20.15 3.33
C GLY A 64 -14.63 18.71 3.84
N LEU A 65 -14.52 17.72 2.95
CA LEU A 65 -14.18 16.35 3.34
C LEU A 65 -12.68 16.25 3.60
N ARG A 66 -12.29 15.41 4.57
CA ARG A 66 -10.91 14.97 4.75
C ARG A 66 -10.70 13.64 4.04
N ILE A 67 -9.49 13.40 3.54
CA ILE A 67 -9.13 12.13 2.93
C ILE A 67 -7.92 11.50 3.60
N LEU A 68 -7.99 10.20 3.88
CA LEU A 68 -6.91 9.39 4.43
C LEU A 68 -6.61 8.22 3.51
N PHE A 69 -5.33 7.89 3.40
CA PHE A 69 -4.83 6.75 2.64
C PHE A 69 -4.03 5.82 3.54
N ASP A 70 -4.08 4.53 3.24
CA ASP A 70 -3.22 3.55 3.90
C ASP A 70 -1.74 3.76 3.55
N MET A 71 -0.87 3.65 4.55
CA MET A 71 0.59 3.66 4.36
C MET A 71 1.21 2.40 4.97
N VAL A 72 1.70 1.50 4.12
CA VAL A 72 2.34 0.26 4.56
C VAL A 72 3.83 0.52 4.77
N MET A 73 4.26 0.56 6.04
CA MET A 73 5.66 0.84 6.42
C MET A 73 6.49 -0.41 6.73
N ASN A 74 5.83 -1.56 6.98
CA ASN A 74 6.52 -2.75 7.48
C ASN A 74 7.16 -3.60 6.37
N HIS A 75 6.61 -3.58 5.16
CA HIS A 75 7.03 -4.43 4.05
C HIS A 75 6.76 -3.78 2.70
N THR A 76 7.38 -4.34 1.66
CA THR A 76 7.09 -4.05 0.25
C THR A 76 6.89 -5.37 -0.51
N SER A 77 6.40 -5.31 -1.75
CA SER A 77 6.41 -6.44 -2.67
C SER A 77 7.83 -6.96 -2.94
N ASP A 78 7.94 -8.25 -3.29
CA ASP A 78 9.15 -8.86 -3.84
C ASP A 78 9.49 -8.37 -5.27
N GLN A 79 8.59 -7.61 -5.90
CA GLN A 79 8.82 -6.91 -7.15
C GLN A 79 9.30 -5.46 -6.95
N HIS A 80 9.33 -4.96 -5.71
CA HIS A 80 9.78 -3.60 -5.42
C HIS A 80 11.28 -3.43 -5.79
N PRO A 81 11.70 -2.33 -6.43
CA PRO A 81 13.11 -2.11 -6.82
C PRO A 81 14.09 -2.28 -5.66
N TRP A 82 13.69 -1.85 -4.47
CA TRP A 82 14.48 -2.02 -3.25
C TRP A 82 14.76 -3.49 -2.92
N PHE A 83 13.75 -4.37 -3.04
CA PHE A 83 13.94 -5.80 -2.78
C PHE A 83 14.82 -6.44 -3.85
N LEU A 84 14.60 -6.10 -5.12
CA LEU A 84 15.41 -6.60 -6.23
C LEU A 84 16.89 -6.23 -6.06
N GLU A 85 17.19 -4.99 -5.66
CA GLU A 85 18.55 -4.52 -5.39
C GLU A 85 19.16 -5.20 -4.15
N SER A 86 18.40 -5.26 -3.04
CA SER A 86 18.83 -5.89 -1.80
C SER A 86 19.15 -7.37 -1.98
N ARG A 87 18.35 -8.09 -2.79
CA ARG A 87 18.57 -9.51 -3.11
C ARG A 87 19.75 -9.74 -4.05
N ALA A 88 20.04 -8.81 -4.96
CA ALA A 88 21.07 -8.97 -5.98
C ALA A 88 22.50 -8.92 -5.41
N SER A 89 22.73 -8.17 -4.32
CA SER A 89 24.06 -7.99 -3.76
C SER A 89 24.02 -7.82 -2.24
N ARG A 90 24.99 -8.42 -1.55
CA ARG A 90 25.24 -8.18 -0.11
C ARG A 90 26.05 -6.91 0.15
N GLN A 91 26.34 -6.14 -0.88
CA GLN A 91 27.06 -4.87 -0.84
C GLN A 91 26.22 -3.81 -1.56
N GLY A 92 26.19 -2.59 -1.02
CA GLY A 92 25.46 -1.47 -1.60
C GLY A 92 24.51 -0.79 -0.61
N PRO A 93 23.86 0.30 -1.02
CA PRO A 93 23.06 1.15 -0.13
C PRO A 93 21.78 0.49 0.39
N ARG A 94 21.33 -0.61 -0.23
CA ARG A 94 20.10 -1.32 0.13
C ARG A 94 20.32 -2.77 0.57
N ALA A 95 21.57 -3.17 0.80
CA ALA A 95 21.93 -4.56 1.11
C ALA A 95 21.31 -5.09 2.43
N ASP A 96 20.94 -4.20 3.34
CA ASP A 96 20.39 -4.48 4.67
C ASP A 96 18.95 -4.00 4.87
N TRP A 97 18.27 -3.55 3.80
CA TRP A 97 16.89 -3.04 3.88
C TRP A 97 15.84 -4.14 4.16
N TYR A 98 16.18 -5.42 3.94
CA TYR A 98 15.30 -6.54 4.21
C TYR A 98 15.97 -7.54 5.16
N ILE A 99 15.15 -8.16 6.01
CA ILE A 99 15.61 -9.16 6.96
C ILE A 99 15.85 -10.47 6.21
N VAL A 100 17.11 -10.82 5.99
CA VAL A 100 17.51 -12.10 5.39
C VAL A 100 18.16 -13.00 6.43
N GLY A 101 17.43 -14.03 6.86
CA GLY A 101 17.97 -15.07 7.75
C GLY A 101 18.81 -16.12 7.00
N ARG A 102 19.72 -16.79 7.70
CA ARG A 102 20.06 -18.17 7.31
C ARG A 102 18.84 -19.02 7.59
N ARG A 103 18.56 -20.03 6.75
CA ARG A 103 17.55 -21.05 7.06
C ARG A 103 17.91 -21.66 8.41
N LEU A 104 17.23 -21.22 9.47
CA LEU A 104 17.26 -21.89 10.74
C LEU A 104 16.60 -23.25 10.51
N ALA A 105 17.08 -24.29 11.20
CA ALA A 105 16.36 -25.57 11.23
C ALA A 105 14.89 -25.27 11.56
N PRO A 106 13.92 -25.99 10.94
CA PRO A 106 12.51 -25.75 11.23
C PRO A 106 12.32 -25.77 12.76
N PRO A 107 11.54 -24.84 13.33
CA PRO A 107 11.26 -24.87 14.75
C PRO A 107 10.71 -26.27 15.09
N PRO A 108 11.09 -26.86 16.25
CA PRO A 108 10.48 -28.10 16.67
C PRO A 108 8.95 -27.93 16.62
N ALA A 109 8.25 -28.94 16.10
CA ALA A 109 6.80 -28.89 15.99
C ALA A 109 6.21 -28.51 17.36
N ASN A 110 5.24 -27.60 17.37
CA ASN A 110 4.46 -27.30 18.57
C ASN A 110 3.72 -28.58 18.99
N THR A 111 4.36 -29.42 19.80
CA THR A 111 3.70 -30.45 20.60
C THR A 111 2.94 -29.68 21.64
N GLY A 112 1.63 -29.48 21.41
CA GLY A 112 0.75 -28.63 22.21
C GLY A 112 0.51 -29.10 23.66
N GLU A 113 1.57 -29.40 24.41
CA GLU A 113 1.52 -29.57 25.84
C GLU A 113 1.64 -28.18 26.47
N ALA A 114 0.47 -27.60 26.75
CA ALA A 114 0.34 -26.48 27.66
C ALA A 114 0.69 -26.94 29.11
N PRO A 115 1.24 -26.05 29.95
CA PRO A 115 1.62 -26.34 31.33
C PRO A 115 0.43 -26.66 32.25
#